data_AF-A0A7X5QKF0-F1
#
_entry.id   AF-A0A7X5QKF0-F1
#
_cell.length_a   1.000
_cell.length_b   1.000
_cell.length_c   1.000
_cell.angle_alpha   90.00
_cell.angle_beta   90.00
_cell.angle_gamma   90.00
#
_symmetry.space_group_name_H-M   'P 1'
#
loop_
_entity.id
_entity.type
_entity.pdbx_description
1 polymer ?
#
loop_
_entity_poly.entity_id
_entity_poly.type
_entity_poly.pdbx_seq_one_letter_code
_entity_poly.pdbx_strand_id
1 'polypeptide(L)'
;MYYIIGYENILEFINKTIGLRGTSFNYYNEFFIKYSVFDRIPDSDIPLITSYEGALPYCYDHLLTLKDKYTNNSEKINSMIVNNVFYEWLYTLSKYDKIYELINRIIKIVIVNKLSSYTNGTTQKTIGLASMDFKDEFDYQDFIELVFHQLTHMVLFIDDIANIHMNEDTKGIHVEVDGVKSVFGNNMFPIYLLFHSYIVGVEILSFRSQLFGLNSSAKYHGSTDRIVRLCKKMSCIIKENINMFSGRSREIFKESLHLLNVFEHYKETK
;
A
#
# COMPACT_ATOMS: atom_id res chain seq x y z
N MET A 1 -10.63 9.26 -7.24
CA MET A 1 -9.56 8.33 -6.85
C MET A 1 -9.57 8.24 -5.35
N TYR A 2 -9.60 7.04 -4.78
CA TYR A 2 -9.68 6.87 -3.34
C TYR A 2 -8.43 7.43 -2.65
N TYR A 3 -7.25 7.47 -3.30
CA TYR A 3 -6.13 8.20 -2.71
C TYR A 3 -6.37 9.71 -2.63
N ILE A 4 -7.26 10.32 -3.43
CA ILE A 4 -7.58 11.77 -3.37
C ILE A 4 -8.70 12.06 -2.37
N ILE A 5 -9.79 11.28 -2.38
CA ILE A 5 -10.93 11.45 -1.46
C ILE A 5 -10.60 10.87 -0.07
N GLY A 6 -9.91 9.74 -0.04
CA GLY A 6 -9.32 9.19 1.17
C GLY A 6 -8.25 10.11 1.76
N TYR A 7 -7.46 10.83 0.94
CA TYR A 7 -6.46 11.79 1.43
C TYR A 7 -7.07 12.90 2.28
N GLU A 8 -8.11 13.58 1.82
CA GLU A 8 -8.73 14.67 2.59
C GLU A 8 -9.32 14.15 3.91
N ASN A 9 -9.98 12.99 3.87
CA ASN A 9 -10.56 12.35 5.06
C ASN A 9 -9.50 11.83 6.03
N ILE A 10 -8.38 11.31 5.54
CA ILE A 10 -7.26 10.81 6.36
C ILE A 10 -6.49 11.97 6.97
N LEU A 11 -6.25 13.05 6.21
CA LEU A 11 -5.68 14.27 6.77
C LEU A 11 -6.59 14.80 7.89
N GLU A 12 -7.89 14.90 7.65
CA GLU A 12 -8.84 15.37 8.66
C GLU A 12 -8.89 14.44 9.88
N PHE A 13 -8.86 13.12 9.67
CA PHE A 13 -8.88 12.14 10.74
C PHE A 13 -7.59 12.10 11.56
N ILE A 14 -6.42 12.10 10.93
CA ILE A 14 -5.14 12.15 11.63
C ILE A 14 -5.10 13.44 12.44
N ASN A 15 -5.54 14.57 11.87
CA ASN A 15 -5.65 15.85 12.57
C ASN A 15 -6.63 15.82 13.77
N LYS A 16 -7.73 15.08 13.66
CA LYS A 16 -8.71 14.91 14.75
C LYS A 16 -8.22 13.98 15.88
N THR A 17 -7.55 12.89 15.55
CA THR A 17 -7.17 11.81 16.49
C THR A 17 -6.09 12.23 17.49
N ILE A 18 -5.27 13.19 17.09
CA ILE A 18 -4.19 13.81 17.89
C ILE A 18 -4.69 15.02 18.73
N GLY A 19 -5.96 15.43 18.57
CA GLY A 19 -6.59 16.46 19.39
C GLY A 19 -6.35 17.93 19.05
N LEU A 20 -5.86 18.31 17.85
CA LEU A 20 -5.57 19.73 17.52
C LEU A 20 -5.83 20.13 16.05
N ARG A 21 -6.30 21.38 15.87
CA ARG A 21 -6.57 22.07 14.59
C ARG A 21 -5.27 22.60 13.93
N GLY A 22 -4.31 21.76 13.58
CA GLY A 22 -3.05 22.24 12.97
C GLY A 22 -2.30 21.21 12.12
N THR A 23 -1.55 21.69 11.12
CA THR A 23 -0.83 20.90 10.10
C THR A 23 0.63 20.56 10.48
N SER A 24 0.98 20.52 11.77
CA SER A 24 2.38 20.31 12.21
C SER A 24 2.80 18.84 12.08
N PHE A 25 4.00 18.58 11.55
CA PHE A 25 4.59 17.25 11.36
C PHE A 25 4.73 16.46 12.67
N ASN A 26 4.86 17.12 13.82
CA ASN A 26 5.07 16.49 15.13
C ASN A 26 3.95 15.50 15.51
N TYR A 27 2.73 15.70 15.02
CA TYR A 27 1.59 14.89 15.41
C TYR A 27 1.51 13.53 14.71
N TYR A 28 2.07 13.43 13.50
CA TYR A 28 2.15 12.16 12.78
C TYR A 28 3.05 11.17 13.53
N ASN A 29 4.13 11.68 14.13
CA ASN A 29 5.06 10.85 14.90
C ASN A 29 4.39 10.24 16.14
N GLU A 30 3.56 11.01 16.85
CA GLU A 30 2.76 10.50 17.98
C GLU A 30 1.78 9.42 17.53
N PHE A 31 1.12 9.61 16.38
CA PHE A 31 0.26 8.59 15.79
C PHE A 31 1.03 7.28 15.51
N PHE A 32 2.20 7.35 14.87
CA PHE A 32 2.98 6.15 14.56
C PHE A 32 3.48 5.43 15.81
N ILE A 33 3.93 6.17 16.83
CA ILE A 33 4.35 5.58 18.11
C ILE A 33 3.19 4.84 18.79
N LYS A 34 1.96 5.36 18.68
CA LYS A 34 0.78 4.78 19.33
C LYS A 34 0.17 3.61 18.54
N TYR A 35 0.15 3.68 17.22
CA TYR A 35 -0.62 2.77 16.37
C TYR A 35 0.24 1.87 15.47
N SER A 36 1.56 1.96 15.53
CA SER A 36 2.48 1.19 14.71
C SER A 36 3.62 0.55 15.51
N VAL A 37 4.51 -0.18 14.83
CA VAL A 37 5.64 -0.94 15.40
C VAL A 37 6.90 -0.10 15.67
N PHE A 38 6.78 1.23 15.64
CA PHE A 38 7.95 2.10 15.77
C PHE A 38 8.35 2.29 17.24
N ASP A 39 9.59 1.94 17.56
CA ASP A 39 10.25 2.31 18.81
C ASP A 39 10.69 3.79 18.76
N ARG A 40 11.10 4.22 17.57
CA ARG A 40 11.51 5.59 17.26
C ARG A 40 11.19 5.90 15.80
N ILE A 41 10.80 7.14 15.51
CA ILE A 41 10.60 7.62 14.13
C ILE A 41 11.91 8.25 13.61
N PRO A 42 12.33 7.96 12.36
CA PRO A 42 13.43 8.66 11.72
C PRO A 42 13.24 10.18 11.74
N ASP A 43 14.31 10.92 12.00
CA ASP A 43 14.31 12.38 12.06
C ASP A 43 14.50 12.96 10.64
N SER A 44 13.47 12.78 9.81
CA SER A 44 13.47 13.18 8.41
C SER A 44 12.03 13.36 7.89
N ASP A 45 11.82 14.38 7.06
CA ASP A 45 10.56 14.62 6.37
C ASP A 45 10.35 13.72 5.16
N ILE A 46 11.42 13.06 4.67
CA ILE A 46 11.35 12.04 3.62
C ILE A 46 11.54 10.64 4.22
N PRO A 47 10.94 9.59 3.63
CA PRO A 47 11.09 8.23 4.13
C PRO A 47 12.55 7.79 4.14
N LEU A 48 12.99 7.11 5.20
CA LEU A 48 14.26 6.40 5.20
C LEU A 48 14.16 5.18 4.30
N ILE A 49 14.86 5.17 3.17
CA ILE A 49 14.98 4.02 2.28
C ILE A 49 16.25 3.24 2.64
N THR A 50 16.11 1.98 3.05
CA THR A 50 17.20 1.18 3.61
C THR A 50 17.00 -0.33 3.42
N SER A 51 18.03 -1.14 3.70
CA SER A 51 17.89 -2.59 3.88
C SER A 51 17.20 -2.93 5.21
N TYR A 52 16.93 -4.21 5.42
CA TYR A 52 16.41 -4.75 6.69
C TYR A 52 17.23 -4.27 7.90
N GLU A 53 18.57 -4.35 7.82
CA GLU A 53 19.47 -4.02 8.92
C GLU A 53 19.40 -2.54 9.31
N GLY A 54 19.32 -1.64 8.32
CA GLY A 54 19.25 -0.20 8.61
C GLY A 54 17.90 0.25 9.17
N ALA A 55 16.86 -0.59 9.08
CA ALA A 55 15.56 -0.33 9.71
C ALA A 55 15.48 -0.84 11.17
N LEU A 56 16.38 -1.76 11.58
CA LEU A 56 16.40 -2.33 12.94
C LEU A 56 16.39 -1.27 14.06
N PRO A 57 17.10 -0.13 13.98
CA PRO A 57 17.11 0.86 15.05
C PRO A 57 15.75 1.54 15.33
N TYR A 58 14.76 1.36 14.45
CA TYR A 58 13.48 2.07 14.52
C TYR A 58 12.29 1.16 14.82
N CYS A 59 12.39 -0.15 14.53
CA CYS A 59 11.32 -1.14 14.69
C CYS A 59 11.90 -2.49 15.12
N TYR A 60 12.76 -2.50 16.14
CA TYR A 60 13.64 -3.62 16.46
C TYR A 60 12.85 -4.90 16.79
N ASP A 61 11.91 -4.80 17.73
CA ASP A 61 11.15 -5.96 18.21
C ASP A 61 10.36 -6.60 17.08
N HIS A 62 9.70 -5.79 16.24
CA HIS A 62 8.95 -6.29 15.10
C HIS A 62 9.86 -6.98 14.08
N LEU A 63 10.95 -6.33 13.66
CA LEU A 63 11.84 -6.86 12.64
C LEU A 63 12.57 -8.12 13.10
N LEU A 64 12.89 -8.23 14.40
CA LEU A 64 13.49 -9.44 14.96
C LEU A 64 12.57 -10.66 14.82
N THR A 65 11.26 -10.51 14.96
CA THR A 65 10.29 -11.60 14.73
C THR A 65 10.23 -12.05 13.26
N LEU A 66 10.70 -11.21 12.34
CA LEU A 66 10.72 -11.46 10.90
C LEU A 66 12.12 -11.79 10.36
N LYS A 67 13.14 -11.90 11.21
CA LYS A 67 14.54 -12.07 10.78
C LYS A 67 14.71 -13.18 9.73
N ASP A 68 14.11 -14.34 9.96
CA ASP A 68 14.24 -15.51 9.08
C ASP A 68 13.48 -15.36 7.75
N LYS A 69 12.67 -14.32 7.60
CA LYS A 69 11.96 -13.97 6.35
C LYS A 69 12.84 -13.15 5.38
N TYR A 70 13.85 -12.46 5.90
CA TYR A 70 14.75 -11.65 5.09
C TYR A 70 15.97 -12.47 4.65
N THR A 71 16.49 -12.18 3.46
CA THR A 71 17.78 -12.69 3.00
C THR A 71 18.68 -11.53 2.59
N ASN A 72 19.96 -11.79 2.42
CA ASN A 72 20.89 -10.75 1.98
C ASN A 72 20.50 -10.25 0.59
N ASN A 73 20.51 -8.93 0.44
CA ASN A 73 20.40 -8.29 -0.87
C ASN A 73 21.58 -8.67 -1.77
N SER A 74 21.34 -8.64 -3.08
CA SER A 74 22.41 -8.73 -4.08
C SER A 74 23.31 -7.48 -4.01
N GLU A 75 24.51 -7.59 -4.59
CA GLU A 75 25.40 -6.45 -4.77
C GLU A 75 24.72 -5.30 -5.53
N LYS A 76 23.86 -5.63 -6.51
CA LYS A 76 23.10 -4.66 -7.28
C LYS A 76 22.16 -3.85 -6.38
N ILE A 77 21.32 -4.51 -5.58
CA ILE A 77 20.36 -3.82 -4.72
C ILE A 77 21.09 -3.02 -3.64
N ASN A 78 22.13 -3.58 -3.02
CA ASN A 78 22.94 -2.87 -2.03
C ASN A 78 23.59 -1.62 -2.64
N SER A 79 24.14 -1.72 -3.85
CA SER A 79 24.70 -0.59 -4.59
C SER A 79 23.64 0.49 -4.87
N MET A 80 22.42 0.11 -5.23
CA MET A 80 21.32 1.06 -5.44
C MET A 80 20.90 1.80 -4.16
N ILE A 81 20.91 1.12 -3.00
CA ILE A 81 20.64 1.75 -1.71
C ILE A 81 21.76 2.75 -1.37
N VAL A 82 23.02 2.31 -1.41
CA VAL A 82 24.19 3.14 -1.06
C VAL A 82 24.33 4.36 -1.98
N ASN A 83 24.03 4.20 -3.27
CA ASN A 83 24.10 5.27 -4.26
C ASN A 83 22.80 6.08 -4.37
N ASN A 84 21.86 5.94 -3.42
CA ASN A 84 20.61 6.70 -3.36
C ASN A 84 19.69 6.61 -4.60
N VAL A 85 19.83 5.56 -5.41
CA VAL A 85 19.03 5.38 -6.65
C VAL A 85 17.54 5.36 -6.34
N PHE A 86 17.14 4.71 -5.24
CA PHE A 86 15.74 4.67 -4.82
C PHE A 86 15.20 6.03 -4.36
N TYR A 87 16.04 6.88 -3.77
CA TYR A 87 15.65 8.25 -3.44
C TYR A 87 15.45 9.09 -4.69
N GLU A 88 16.34 8.96 -5.68
CA GLU A 88 16.19 9.64 -6.97
C GLU A 88 14.89 9.23 -7.66
N TRP A 89 14.59 7.93 -7.66
CA TRP A 89 13.33 7.39 -8.17
C TRP A 89 12.14 7.99 -7.42
N LEU A 90 12.15 7.97 -6.09
CA LEU A 90 11.06 8.54 -5.29
C LEU A 90 10.87 10.04 -5.58
N TYR A 91 11.96 10.80 -5.71
CA TYR A 91 11.95 12.24 -5.97
C TYR A 91 11.31 12.60 -7.30
N THR A 92 11.27 11.71 -8.29
CA THR A 92 10.53 11.97 -9.54
C THR A 92 9.04 12.25 -9.32
N LEU A 93 8.47 11.75 -8.21
CA LEU A 93 7.09 12.00 -7.82
C LEU A 93 6.87 13.44 -7.32
N SER A 94 7.92 14.22 -7.08
CA SER A 94 7.80 15.64 -6.69
C SER A 94 7.03 16.50 -7.70
N LYS A 95 6.85 16.03 -8.95
CA LYS A 95 5.98 16.66 -9.95
C LYS A 95 4.48 16.41 -9.72
N TYR A 96 4.15 15.50 -8.81
CA TYR A 96 2.81 15.07 -8.43
C TYR A 96 2.59 15.38 -6.95
N ASP A 97 2.57 16.67 -6.62
CA ASP A 97 2.66 17.24 -5.26
C ASP A 97 1.88 16.44 -4.19
N LYS A 98 0.62 16.12 -4.46
CA LYS A 98 -0.26 15.42 -3.50
C LYS A 98 0.22 14.01 -3.14
N ILE A 99 0.64 13.21 -4.12
CA ILE A 99 1.09 11.83 -3.87
C ILE A 99 2.42 11.86 -3.12
N TYR A 100 3.33 12.71 -3.58
CA TYR A 100 4.66 12.83 -2.96
C TYR A 100 4.59 13.32 -1.52
N GLU A 101 3.77 14.33 -1.26
CA GLU A 101 3.51 14.82 0.10
C GLU A 101 2.90 13.72 0.98
N LEU A 102 1.95 12.95 0.47
CA LEU A 102 1.31 11.88 1.24
C LEU A 102 2.30 10.76 1.58
N ILE A 103 3.16 10.37 0.63
CA ILE A 103 4.25 9.42 0.86
C ILE A 103 5.15 9.91 1.99
N ASN A 104 5.62 11.15 1.92
CA ASN A 104 6.54 11.73 2.90
C ASN A 104 5.91 11.87 4.30
N ARG A 105 4.59 12.07 4.35
CA ARG A 105 3.85 12.13 5.62
C ARG A 105 3.59 10.77 6.23
N ILE A 106 3.12 9.81 5.43
CA ILE A 106 2.65 8.51 5.92
C ILE A 106 3.79 7.51 6.05
N ILE A 107 4.64 7.39 5.03
CA ILE A 107 5.72 6.39 5.00
C ILE A 107 6.94 7.00 5.69
N LYS A 108 7.44 6.31 6.72
CA LYS A 108 8.63 6.71 7.48
C LYS A 108 9.84 5.87 7.13
N ILE A 109 9.63 4.59 6.84
CA ILE A 109 10.71 3.69 6.40
C ILE A 109 10.22 2.86 5.20
N VAL A 110 11.07 2.78 4.19
CA VAL A 110 10.95 1.83 3.08
C VAL A 110 12.10 0.83 3.19
N ILE A 111 11.78 -0.41 3.56
CA ILE A 111 12.72 -1.53 3.53
C ILE A 111 12.75 -2.09 2.12
N VAL A 112 13.90 -1.99 1.45
CA VAL A 112 14.18 -2.62 0.17
C VAL A 112 15.06 -3.83 0.43
N ASN A 113 14.45 -5.02 0.44
CA ASN A 113 15.19 -6.23 0.76
C ASN A 113 14.67 -7.47 0.04
N LYS A 114 15.53 -8.42 -0.33
CA LYS A 114 15.09 -9.74 -0.79
C LYS A 114 14.50 -10.53 0.37
N LEU A 115 13.44 -11.29 0.10
CA LEU A 115 12.85 -12.23 1.06
C LEU A 115 13.22 -13.69 0.75
N SER A 116 13.46 -14.46 1.80
CA SER A 116 13.59 -15.93 1.75
C SER A 116 12.23 -16.62 1.71
N SER A 117 11.21 -15.98 2.30
CA SER A 117 9.82 -16.43 2.29
C SER A 117 8.87 -15.26 2.47
N TYR A 118 7.63 -15.44 2.04
CA TYR A 118 6.63 -14.37 2.06
C TYR A 118 6.46 -13.76 3.46
N THR A 119 6.43 -12.43 3.51
CA THR A 119 5.91 -11.62 4.60
C THR A 119 5.02 -10.53 4.03
N ASN A 120 4.10 -10.00 4.84
CA ASN A 120 3.27 -8.87 4.41
C ASN A 120 4.15 -7.61 4.28
N GLY A 121 3.97 -6.86 3.19
CA GLY A 121 4.71 -5.61 2.99
C GLY A 121 4.33 -4.54 4.00
N THR A 122 3.03 -4.39 4.26
CA THR A 122 2.47 -3.54 5.33
C THR A 122 1.21 -4.20 5.91
N THR A 123 0.99 -4.02 7.20
CA THR A 123 -0.21 -4.46 7.94
C THR A 123 -0.77 -3.29 8.76
N GLN A 124 -1.96 -3.47 9.35
CA GLN A 124 -2.55 -2.47 10.26
C GLN A 124 -1.64 -2.10 11.44
N LYS A 125 -0.74 -3.00 11.87
CA LYS A 125 0.22 -2.73 12.95
C LYS A 125 1.52 -2.09 12.47
N THR A 126 1.76 -2.00 11.16
CA THR A 126 3.04 -1.50 10.62
C THR A 126 2.84 -0.27 9.75
N ILE A 127 1.84 0.57 10.09
CA ILE A 127 1.58 1.81 9.37
C ILE A 127 2.83 2.70 9.44
N GLY A 128 3.30 3.18 8.28
CA GLY A 128 4.54 3.93 8.15
C GLY A 128 5.80 3.09 7.88
N LEU A 129 5.71 1.76 7.99
CA LEU A 129 6.76 0.82 7.60
C LEU A 129 6.34 0.06 6.34
N ALA A 130 6.98 0.38 5.22
CA ALA A 130 6.77 -0.28 3.93
C ALA A 130 7.90 -1.29 3.69
N SER A 131 7.60 -2.59 3.76
CA SER A 131 8.57 -3.65 3.42
C SER A 131 8.33 -4.17 1.99
N MET A 132 9.38 -4.21 1.19
CA MET A 132 9.31 -4.59 -0.23
C MET A 132 10.29 -5.72 -0.53
N ASP A 133 9.74 -6.83 -1.04
CA ASP A 133 10.52 -7.91 -1.62
C ASP A 133 11.05 -7.52 -3.00
N PHE A 134 12.09 -6.68 -3.02
CA PHE A 134 12.63 -6.12 -4.24
C PHE A 134 13.54 -7.13 -4.97
N LYS A 135 13.33 -7.32 -6.28
CA LYS A 135 14.07 -8.29 -7.09
C LYS A 135 15.08 -7.61 -8.00
N ASP A 136 16.09 -8.37 -8.44
CA ASP A 136 17.19 -7.83 -9.25
C ASP A 136 16.73 -7.32 -10.61
N GLU A 137 15.68 -7.93 -11.15
CA GLU A 137 15.04 -7.53 -12.39
C GLU A 137 14.13 -6.29 -12.24
N PHE A 138 13.73 -5.90 -11.03
CA PHE A 138 12.82 -4.78 -10.82
C PHE A 138 13.50 -3.44 -11.18
N ASP A 139 12.68 -2.51 -11.66
CA ASP A 139 13.12 -1.19 -12.13
C ASP A 139 12.39 -0.04 -11.43
N TYR A 140 12.58 1.17 -11.96
CA TYR A 140 11.94 2.40 -11.50
C TYR A 140 10.43 2.26 -11.35
N GLN A 141 9.77 1.68 -12.36
CA GLN A 141 8.32 1.55 -12.34
C GLN A 141 7.89 0.57 -11.24
N ASP A 142 8.58 -0.57 -11.13
CA ASP A 142 8.30 -1.56 -10.08
C ASP A 142 8.42 -0.94 -8.68
N PHE A 143 9.49 -0.17 -8.43
CA PHE A 143 9.70 0.51 -7.15
C PHE A 143 8.60 1.51 -6.83
N ILE A 144 8.27 2.40 -7.77
CA ILE A 144 7.29 3.45 -7.56
C ILE A 144 5.87 2.90 -7.39
N GLU A 145 5.50 1.87 -8.17
CA GLU A 145 4.23 1.17 -7.96
C GLU A 145 4.18 0.45 -6.61
N LEU A 146 5.28 -0.14 -6.14
CA LEU A 146 5.33 -0.78 -4.83
C LEU A 146 5.21 0.23 -3.69
N VAL A 147 5.87 1.40 -3.78
CA VAL A 147 5.69 2.49 -2.81
C VAL A 147 4.22 2.92 -2.75
N PHE A 148 3.61 3.16 -3.91
CA PHE A 148 2.22 3.57 -3.99
C PHE A 148 1.24 2.48 -3.51
N HIS A 149 1.55 1.21 -3.78
CA HIS A 149 0.83 0.05 -3.26
C HIS A 149 0.82 0.06 -1.72
N GLN A 150 1.99 0.18 -1.09
CA GLN A 150 2.07 0.20 0.37
C GLN A 150 1.39 1.45 0.96
N LEU A 151 1.53 2.60 0.31
CA LEU A 151 0.83 3.82 0.69
C LEU A 151 -0.69 3.63 0.74
N THR A 152 -1.25 3.02 -0.32
CA THR A 152 -2.69 2.78 -0.42
C THR A 152 -3.18 1.85 0.68
N HIS A 153 -2.41 0.81 1.03
CA HIS A 153 -2.72 -0.02 2.18
C HIS A 153 -2.69 0.76 3.50
N MET A 154 -1.67 1.58 3.74
CA MET A 154 -1.58 2.42 4.95
C MET A 154 -2.76 3.39 5.05
N VAL A 155 -3.14 4.01 3.95
CA VAL A 155 -4.32 4.88 3.83
C VAL A 155 -5.58 4.13 4.24
N LEU A 156 -5.80 2.93 3.71
CA LEU A 156 -6.94 2.08 4.09
C LEU A 156 -6.93 1.70 5.58
N PHE A 157 -5.77 1.33 6.13
CA PHE A 157 -5.67 0.98 7.55
C PHE A 157 -5.95 2.18 8.46
N ILE A 158 -5.46 3.38 8.10
CA ILE A 158 -5.75 4.60 8.86
C ILE A 158 -7.24 4.94 8.78
N ASP A 159 -7.88 4.82 7.61
CA ASP A 159 -9.32 5.05 7.45
C ASP A 159 -10.15 4.00 8.20
N ASP A 160 -9.71 2.75 8.30
CA ASP A 160 -10.40 1.70 9.09
C ASP A 160 -10.29 1.96 10.61
N ILE A 161 -9.15 2.46 11.09
CA ILE A 161 -9.01 2.93 12.48
C ILE A 161 -9.97 4.08 12.77
N ALA A 162 -10.19 4.96 11.77
CA ALA A 162 -11.07 6.11 11.87
C ALA A 162 -12.56 5.76 11.81
N ASN A 163 -12.87 4.94 10.83
CA ASN A 163 -14.19 4.65 10.34
C ASN A 163 -14.19 3.16 10.08
N ILE A 164 -14.59 2.36 11.08
CA ILE A 164 -14.59 0.90 11.00
C ILE A 164 -15.13 0.44 9.63
N HIS A 165 -14.29 -0.24 8.84
CA HIS A 165 -14.60 -0.74 7.50
C HIS A 165 -15.40 -2.05 7.56
N MET A 166 -15.12 -2.85 8.59
CA MET A 166 -15.76 -4.15 8.83
C MET A 166 -15.69 -4.49 10.31
N ASN A 167 -16.70 -5.20 10.83
CA ASN A 167 -16.66 -5.70 12.20
C ASN A 167 -15.50 -6.69 12.37
N GLU A 168 -14.78 -6.61 13.50
CA GLU A 168 -13.63 -7.48 13.76
C GLU A 168 -13.98 -8.97 13.63
N ASP A 169 -15.15 -9.37 14.13
CA ASP A 169 -15.62 -10.77 14.08
C ASP A 169 -15.83 -11.28 12.64
N THR A 170 -16.06 -10.39 11.68
CA THR A 170 -16.28 -10.77 10.27
C THR A 170 -15.00 -10.68 9.43
N LYS A 171 -13.97 -9.94 9.86
CA LYS A 171 -12.73 -9.69 9.08
C LYS A 171 -12.02 -10.98 8.64
N GLY A 172 -12.13 -12.03 9.47
CA GLY A 172 -11.54 -13.34 9.23
C GLY A 172 -12.35 -14.29 8.33
N ILE A 173 -13.56 -13.91 7.90
CA ILE A 173 -14.38 -14.77 7.02
C ILE A 173 -13.67 -14.92 5.68
N HIS A 174 -13.44 -16.17 5.27
CA HIS A 174 -12.80 -16.47 4.00
C HIS A 174 -13.83 -16.67 2.89
N VAL A 175 -13.51 -16.14 1.71
CA VAL A 175 -14.29 -16.31 0.48
C VAL A 175 -13.42 -16.88 -0.63
N GLU A 176 -14.04 -17.63 -1.52
CA GLU A 176 -13.39 -18.19 -2.69
C GLU A 176 -13.45 -17.20 -3.87
N VAL A 177 -12.35 -17.07 -4.61
CA VAL A 177 -12.28 -16.20 -5.79
C VAL A 177 -11.67 -16.96 -6.97
N ASP A 178 -12.53 -17.46 -7.85
CA ASP A 178 -12.13 -18.34 -8.94
C ASP A 178 -11.06 -17.75 -9.87
N GLY A 179 -9.97 -18.50 -10.02
CA GLY A 179 -8.84 -18.12 -10.87
C GLY A 179 -8.10 -16.86 -10.39
N VAL A 180 -8.22 -16.52 -9.11
CA VAL A 180 -7.35 -15.56 -8.41
C VAL A 180 -6.60 -16.35 -7.33
N LYS A 181 -5.28 -16.41 -7.42
CA LYS A 181 -4.45 -17.07 -6.42
C LYS A 181 -4.00 -16.06 -5.37
N SER A 182 -4.14 -16.43 -4.10
CA SER A 182 -3.55 -15.69 -2.99
C SER A 182 -2.04 -15.87 -3.01
N VAL A 183 -1.35 -15.04 -2.23
CA VAL A 183 0.09 -15.18 -1.96
C VAL A 183 0.45 -16.54 -1.34
N PHE A 184 -0.53 -17.25 -0.76
CA PHE A 184 -0.38 -18.58 -0.20
C PHE A 184 -0.73 -19.71 -1.19
N GLY A 185 -1.05 -19.37 -2.44
CA GLY A 185 -1.25 -20.33 -3.54
C GLY A 185 -2.62 -20.97 -3.64
N ASN A 186 -3.54 -20.68 -2.71
CA ASN A 186 -4.96 -21.09 -2.78
C ASN A 186 -5.82 -19.95 -3.37
N ASN A 187 -7.12 -20.20 -3.56
CA ASN A 187 -8.11 -19.22 -4.03
C ASN A 187 -8.99 -18.66 -2.90
N MET A 188 -8.59 -18.88 -1.64
CA MET A 188 -9.32 -18.45 -0.45
C MET A 188 -8.70 -17.19 0.13
N PHE A 189 -9.53 -16.19 0.41
CA PHE A 189 -9.10 -14.89 0.92
C PHE A 189 -9.96 -14.48 2.11
N PRO A 190 -9.39 -13.96 3.21
CA PRO A 190 -10.15 -13.14 4.13
C PRO A 190 -10.82 -12.00 3.36
N ILE A 191 -12.15 -11.86 3.46
CA ILE A 191 -12.93 -10.90 2.68
C ILE A 191 -12.45 -9.46 2.88
N TYR A 192 -11.96 -9.14 4.08
CA TYR A 192 -11.32 -7.86 4.39
C TYR A 192 -10.04 -7.62 3.58
N LEU A 193 -9.15 -8.62 3.48
CA LEU A 193 -7.94 -8.52 2.68
C LEU A 193 -8.23 -8.53 1.18
N LEU A 194 -9.29 -9.22 0.75
CA LEU A 194 -9.77 -9.15 -0.63
C LEU A 194 -10.23 -7.74 -1.00
N PHE A 195 -10.97 -7.08 -0.10
CA PHE A 195 -11.38 -5.69 -0.25
C PHE A 195 -10.16 -4.77 -0.38
N HIS A 196 -9.17 -4.88 0.51
CA HIS A 196 -7.95 -4.06 0.41
C HIS A 196 -7.20 -4.31 -0.91
N SER A 197 -7.06 -5.57 -1.32
CA SER A 197 -6.39 -5.94 -2.57
C SER A 197 -7.12 -5.37 -3.80
N TYR A 198 -8.45 -5.39 -3.78
CA TYR A 198 -9.29 -4.79 -4.82
C TYR A 198 -9.07 -3.28 -4.94
N ILE A 199 -9.13 -2.55 -3.82
CA ILE A 199 -8.94 -1.10 -3.81
C ILE A 199 -7.54 -0.74 -4.29
N VAL A 200 -6.51 -1.41 -3.78
CA VAL A 200 -5.12 -1.21 -4.24
C VAL A 200 -4.99 -1.44 -5.74
N GLY A 201 -5.61 -2.49 -6.28
CA GLY A 201 -5.59 -2.75 -7.72
C GLY A 201 -6.22 -1.61 -8.54
N VAL A 202 -7.36 -1.08 -8.11
CA VAL A 202 -8.03 0.06 -8.78
C VAL A 202 -7.19 1.34 -8.69
N GLU A 203 -6.56 1.59 -7.54
CA GLU A 203 -5.69 2.75 -7.36
C GLU A 203 -4.41 2.63 -8.19
N ILE A 204 -3.83 1.43 -8.35
CA ILE A 204 -2.69 1.19 -9.25
C ILE A 204 -3.07 1.46 -10.71
N LEU A 205 -4.26 1.06 -11.18
CA LEU A 205 -4.73 1.41 -12.53
C LEU A 205 -4.81 2.92 -12.72
N SER A 206 -5.34 3.61 -11.72
CA SER A 206 -5.49 5.05 -11.72
C SER A 206 -4.14 5.77 -11.64
N PHE A 207 -3.19 5.22 -10.90
CA PHE A 207 -1.81 5.71 -10.81
C PHE A 207 -1.07 5.54 -12.15
N ARG A 208 -1.21 4.36 -12.78
CA ARG A 208 -0.63 4.11 -14.11
C ARG A 208 -1.16 5.05 -15.16
N SER A 209 -2.46 5.34 -15.17
CA SER A 209 -3.04 6.26 -16.17
C SER A 209 -2.43 7.66 -16.11
N GLN A 210 -1.96 8.09 -14.93
CA GLN A 210 -1.33 9.40 -14.71
C GLN A 210 0.18 9.43 -14.97
N LEU A 211 0.90 8.35 -14.65
CA LEU A 211 2.38 8.34 -14.68
C LEU A 211 3.00 7.51 -15.80
N PHE A 212 2.44 6.33 -16.09
CA PHE A 212 3.08 5.33 -16.94
C PHE A 212 2.28 5.00 -18.22
N GLY A 213 1.05 5.50 -18.31
CA GLY A 213 0.08 5.15 -19.34
C GLY A 213 -0.57 3.78 -19.11
N LEU A 214 -1.73 3.56 -19.74
CA LEU A 214 -2.52 2.34 -19.56
C LEU A 214 -1.93 1.10 -20.25
N ASN A 215 -0.99 1.27 -21.19
CA ASN A 215 -0.27 0.15 -21.81
C ASN A 215 0.88 -0.39 -20.94
N SER A 216 1.04 0.18 -19.74
CA SER A 216 2.09 -0.15 -18.80
C SER A 216 2.02 -1.59 -18.26
N SER A 217 3.19 -2.18 -18.00
CA SER A 217 3.34 -3.53 -17.46
C SER A 217 4.56 -3.66 -16.56
N ALA A 218 4.40 -3.32 -15.28
CA ALA A 218 5.40 -3.59 -14.25
C ALA A 218 5.66 -5.10 -14.12
N LYS A 219 6.85 -5.48 -13.66
CA LYS A 219 7.19 -6.88 -13.37
C LYS A 219 6.45 -7.40 -12.16
N TYR A 220 6.28 -6.56 -11.12
CA TYR A 220 5.57 -6.96 -9.90
C TYR A 220 4.06 -7.16 -10.12
N HIS A 221 3.33 -6.13 -10.56
CA HIS A 221 1.88 -6.21 -10.74
C HIS A 221 1.44 -6.77 -12.12
N GLY A 222 2.35 -6.90 -13.07
CA GLY A 222 2.04 -7.30 -14.45
C GLY A 222 1.32 -6.21 -15.25
N SER A 223 0.69 -6.59 -16.35
CA SER A 223 0.00 -5.65 -17.25
C SER A 223 -1.27 -5.05 -16.65
N THR A 224 -1.64 -3.85 -17.09
CA THR A 224 -2.91 -3.19 -16.74
C THR A 224 -4.10 -4.11 -17.00
N ASP A 225 -4.04 -4.91 -18.07
CA ASP A 225 -5.09 -5.86 -18.41
C ASP A 225 -5.30 -6.95 -17.38
N ARG A 226 -4.19 -7.47 -16.84
CA ARG A 226 -4.21 -8.45 -15.77
C ARG A 226 -4.89 -7.85 -14.54
N ILE A 227 -4.52 -6.64 -14.14
CA ILE A 227 -5.08 -5.97 -12.96
C ILE A 227 -6.59 -5.76 -13.12
N VAL A 228 -7.05 -5.22 -14.25
CA VAL A 228 -8.49 -5.05 -14.52
C VAL A 228 -9.25 -6.38 -14.38
N ARG A 229 -8.75 -7.48 -14.98
CA ARG A 229 -9.40 -8.79 -14.87
C ARG A 229 -9.49 -9.30 -13.43
N LEU A 230 -8.42 -9.12 -12.64
CA LEU A 230 -8.40 -9.51 -11.24
C LEU A 230 -9.39 -8.67 -10.43
N CYS A 231 -9.36 -7.34 -10.56
CA CYS A 231 -10.27 -6.44 -9.87
C CYS A 231 -11.74 -6.73 -10.18
N LYS A 232 -12.09 -7.09 -11.42
CA LYS A 232 -13.46 -7.52 -11.76
C LYS A 232 -13.91 -8.71 -10.95
N LYS A 233 -13.10 -9.78 -10.93
CA LYS A 233 -13.40 -10.99 -10.15
C LYS A 233 -13.58 -10.69 -8.66
N MET A 234 -12.64 -9.91 -8.11
CA MET A 234 -12.71 -9.49 -6.70
C MET A 234 -13.98 -8.66 -6.43
N SER A 235 -14.35 -7.76 -7.35
CA SER A 235 -15.53 -6.89 -7.19
C SER A 235 -16.85 -7.66 -7.16
N CYS A 236 -16.97 -8.76 -7.92
CA CYS A 236 -18.16 -9.62 -7.86
C CYS A 236 -18.32 -10.24 -6.46
N ILE A 237 -17.24 -10.82 -5.93
CA ILE A 237 -17.26 -11.45 -4.61
C ILE A 237 -17.50 -10.43 -3.49
N ILE A 238 -16.89 -9.25 -3.57
CA ILE A 238 -17.14 -8.16 -2.61
C ILE A 238 -18.61 -7.72 -2.67
N LYS A 239 -19.20 -7.61 -3.87
CA LYS A 239 -20.60 -7.22 -4.06
C LYS A 239 -21.58 -8.25 -3.48
N GLU A 240 -21.28 -9.54 -3.62
CA GLU A 240 -22.08 -10.62 -3.02
C GLU A 240 -22.04 -10.59 -1.48
N ASN A 241 -20.92 -10.14 -0.91
CA ASN A 241 -20.69 -10.07 0.53
C ASN A 241 -20.81 -8.64 1.09
N ILE A 242 -21.42 -7.71 0.36
CA ILE A 242 -21.41 -6.27 0.65
C ILE A 242 -22.04 -5.90 2.00
N ASN A 243 -22.89 -6.78 2.53
CA ASN A 243 -23.55 -6.61 3.83
C ASN A 243 -22.59 -6.76 5.02
N MET A 244 -21.43 -7.41 4.82
CA MET A 244 -20.40 -7.54 5.87
C MET A 244 -19.65 -6.24 6.12
N PHE A 245 -19.68 -5.31 5.16
CA PHE A 245 -18.96 -4.05 5.17
C PHE A 245 -19.78 -2.91 5.78
N SER A 246 -19.10 -1.92 6.37
CA SER A 246 -19.74 -0.72 6.91
C SER A 246 -20.26 0.21 5.81
N GLY A 247 -21.00 1.25 6.20
CA GLY A 247 -21.43 2.31 5.26
C GLY A 247 -20.24 2.93 4.52
N ARG A 248 -19.15 3.24 5.25
CA ARG A 248 -17.92 3.80 4.70
C ARG A 248 -17.31 2.90 3.63
N SER A 249 -17.11 1.61 3.91
CA SER A 249 -16.54 0.67 2.93
C SER A 249 -17.41 0.45 1.72
N ARG A 250 -18.74 0.51 1.88
CA ARG A 250 -19.68 0.43 0.75
C ARG A 250 -19.57 1.64 -0.18
N GLU A 251 -19.36 2.84 0.36
CA GLU A 251 -19.10 4.05 -0.44
C GLU A 251 -17.80 3.94 -1.21
N ILE A 252 -16.72 3.55 -0.53
CA ILE A 252 -15.40 3.33 -1.13
C ILE A 252 -15.50 2.30 -2.27
N PHE A 253 -16.16 1.17 -2.01
CA PHE A 253 -16.38 0.14 -3.02
C PHE A 253 -17.10 0.68 -4.26
N LYS A 254 -18.16 1.47 -4.07
CA LYS A 254 -18.95 2.05 -5.16
C LYS A 254 -18.12 3.01 -6.02
N GLU A 255 -17.31 3.86 -5.40
CA GLU A 255 -16.42 4.78 -6.12
C GLU A 255 -15.34 4.03 -6.90
N SER A 256 -14.69 3.05 -6.27
CA SER A 256 -13.69 2.22 -6.94
C SER A 256 -14.28 1.38 -8.08
N LEU A 257 -15.53 0.91 -7.94
CA LEU A 257 -16.22 0.19 -9.01
C LEU A 257 -16.52 1.09 -10.20
N HIS A 258 -16.91 2.34 -9.97
CA HIS A 258 -17.07 3.32 -11.04
C HIS A 258 -15.76 3.55 -11.80
N LEU A 259 -14.65 3.72 -11.09
CA LEU A 259 -13.32 3.87 -11.70
C LEU A 259 -12.90 2.64 -12.51
N LEU A 260 -13.11 1.43 -11.96
CA LEU A 260 -12.81 0.19 -12.66
C LEU A 260 -13.54 0.10 -14.01
N ASN A 261 -14.83 0.48 -14.03
CA ASN A 261 -15.63 0.48 -15.26
C ASN A 261 -15.09 1.47 -16.30
N VAL A 262 -14.53 2.62 -15.89
CA VAL A 262 -13.88 3.57 -16.83
C VAL A 262 -12.67 2.91 -17.50
N PHE A 263 -11.84 2.19 -16.76
CA PHE A 263 -10.68 1.49 -17.32
C PHE A 263 -11.05 0.30 -18.21
N GLU A 264 -12.23 -0.28 -18.01
CA GLU A 264 -12.77 -1.31 -18.91
C GLU A 264 -13.17 -0.73 -20.26
N HIS A 265 -13.94 0.36 -20.29
CA HIS A 265 -14.42 0.98 -21.53
C HIS A 265 -13.27 1.56 -22.38
N TYR A 266 -12.17 1.97 -21.75
CA TYR A 266 -10.96 2.40 -22.46
C TYR A 266 -10.31 1.28 -23.30
N LYS A 267 -10.68 0.01 -23.06
CA LYS A 267 -10.25 -1.14 -23.86
C LYS A 267 -11.16 -1.43 -25.05
N GLU A 268 -12.44 -1.13 -24.93
CA GLU A 268 -13.42 -1.39 -26.00
C GLU A 268 -13.30 -0.37 -27.13
N THR A 269 -12.61 0.75 -26.88
CA THR A 269 -12.46 1.88 -27.79
C THR A 269 -11.08 1.97 -28.47
N LYS A 270 -10.21 0.98 -28.25
CA LYS A 270 -8.92 0.80 -28.95
C LYS A 270 -8.92 -0.49 -29.76
#